data_AF-A0A941UTT4-F1
#
_entry.id   AF-A0A941UTT4-F1
#
_cell.length_a   1.000
_cell.length_b   1.000
_cell.length_c   1.000
_cell.angle_alpha   90.00
_cell.angle_beta   90.00
_cell.angle_gamma   90.00
#
_symmetry.space_group_name_H-M   'P 1'
#
loop_
_entity.id
_entity.type
_entity.pdbx_description
1 polymer ?
#
loop_
_entity_poly.entity_id
_entity_poly.type
_entity_poly.pdbx_seq_one_letter_code
_entity_poly.pdbx_strand_id
1 'polypeptide(L)'
;IHLGAGAYVCGEESALIESLEGKRGVPRNRPPYPVTSGYLKQPTVVNNVETFCAAALIAVRGGEWYRSVGTARSAGSKILSVSGDCARPGIYEYPFGTRVAQVLADCGAESTQAVQVSGASGICIDATEFDRRIAFEDLPTAGAFMVFDETRDMFEVARNFVQFFAHESCGFCTPCRVGTELVRRLMDKLAAGLGSPHDLAQIVDINRLLQSASHCGLGHTACNPVLDTMKRFRPAYEQRMVSLDYAPAFDLDGALARARAMTGRDDPGAHFGVSP
;
A
#
# COMPACT_ATOMS: atom_id res chain seq x y z
N ILE A 1 -27.47 -6.71 -7.85
CA ILE A 1 -26.06 -7.12 -7.67
C ILE A 1 -25.30 -6.67 -8.92
N HIS A 2 -24.24 -5.88 -8.78
CA HIS A 2 -23.39 -5.44 -9.89
C HIS A 2 -22.02 -6.11 -9.75
N LEU A 3 -21.48 -6.61 -10.86
CA LEU A 3 -20.15 -7.22 -10.89
C LEU A 3 -19.13 -6.18 -11.38
N GLY A 4 -18.04 -5.99 -10.63
CA GLY A 4 -16.92 -5.14 -11.06
C GLY A 4 -16.05 -5.81 -12.13
N ALA A 5 -15.04 -5.09 -12.62
CA ALA A 5 -14.18 -5.55 -13.72
C ALA A 5 -12.66 -5.48 -13.42
N GLY A 6 -12.27 -5.49 -12.13
CA GLY A 6 -10.87 -5.51 -11.69
C GLY A 6 -10.21 -4.12 -11.64
N ALA A 7 -10.50 -3.36 -10.58
CA ALA A 7 -9.82 -2.10 -10.28
C ALA A 7 -9.91 -1.80 -8.78
N TYR A 8 -8.78 -1.69 -8.09
CA TYR A 8 -8.70 -1.39 -6.66
C TYR A 8 -9.28 0.00 -6.35
N VAL A 9 -9.03 0.98 -7.22
CA VAL A 9 -9.56 2.35 -7.04
C VAL A 9 -11.09 2.41 -7.03
N CYS A 10 -11.79 1.45 -7.65
CA CYS A 10 -13.25 1.36 -7.59
C CYS A 10 -13.79 0.95 -6.20
N GLY A 11 -12.92 0.61 -5.24
CA GLY A 11 -13.29 0.51 -3.83
C GLY A 11 -13.46 1.87 -3.15
N GLU A 12 -13.01 2.97 -3.76
CA GLU A 12 -13.25 4.33 -3.28
C GLU A 12 -14.72 4.72 -3.50
N GLU A 13 -15.32 5.39 -2.51
CA GLU A 13 -16.76 5.69 -2.44
C GLU A 13 -17.34 6.27 -3.75
N SER A 14 -16.70 7.30 -4.29
CA SER A 14 -17.17 8.01 -5.47
C SER A 14 -16.76 7.33 -6.78
N ALA A 15 -15.61 6.65 -6.79
CA ALA A 15 -15.18 5.84 -7.93
C ALA A 15 -16.10 4.62 -8.14
N LEU A 16 -16.57 3.99 -7.06
CA LEU A 16 -17.57 2.92 -7.12
C LEU A 16 -18.85 3.41 -7.80
N ILE A 17 -19.32 4.60 -7.41
CA ILE A 17 -20.51 5.22 -7.99
C ILE A 17 -20.30 5.50 -9.48
N GLU A 18 -19.17 6.09 -9.87
CA GLU A 18 -18.85 6.32 -11.29
C GLU A 18 -18.81 5.01 -12.09
N SER A 19 -18.23 3.94 -11.52
CA SER A 19 -18.23 2.61 -12.15
C SER A 19 -19.65 2.06 -12.32
N LEU A 20 -20.53 2.23 -11.33
CA LEU A 20 -21.93 1.79 -11.41
C LEU A 20 -22.76 2.61 -12.41
N GLU A 21 -22.35 3.86 -12.66
CA GLU A 21 -22.93 4.71 -13.71
C GLU A 21 -22.39 4.40 -15.12
N GLY A 22 -21.58 3.34 -15.27
CA GLY A 22 -21.01 2.94 -16.56
C GLY A 22 -19.86 3.82 -17.03
N LYS A 23 -19.31 4.66 -16.15
CA LYS A 23 -18.15 5.51 -16.43
C LYS A 23 -16.88 4.84 -15.90
N ARG A 24 -15.74 5.43 -16.25
CA ARG A 24 -14.45 5.04 -15.66
C ARG A 24 -14.48 5.35 -14.16
N GLY A 25 -14.02 4.40 -13.33
CA GLY A 25 -13.93 4.54 -11.87
C GLY A 25 -12.88 5.54 -11.40
N VAL A 26 -13.08 6.82 -11.72
CA VAL A 26 -12.26 7.94 -11.26
C VAL A 26 -12.98 8.61 -10.08
N PRO A 27 -12.33 8.82 -8.93
CA PRO A 27 -12.94 9.53 -7.83
C PRO A 27 -13.42 10.93 -8.23
N ARG A 28 -14.63 11.31 -7.81
CA ARG A 28 -15.24 12.61 -8.15
C ARG A 28 -14.51 13.76 -7.45
N ASN A 29 -14.57 14.96 -8.04
CA ASN A 29 -14.24 16.19 -7.32
C ASN A 29 -15.31 16.45 -6.26
N ARG A 30 -14.90 16.53 -5.00
CA ARG A 30 -15.79 16.81 -3.85
C ARG A 30 -15.46 18.21 -3.31
N PRO A 31 -16.47 19.01 -2.92
CA PRO A 31 -17.92 18.76 -2.93
C PRO A 31 -18.60 18.89 -4.32
N PRO A 32 -19.83 18.36 -4.51
CA PRO A 32 -20.68 17.69 -3.51
C PRO A 32 -20.22 16.27 -3.18
N TYR A 33 -20.42 15.86 -1.93
CA TYR A 33 -20.17 14.48 -1.49
C TYR A 33 -21.32 13.55 -1.94
N PRO A 34 -21.07 12.23 -2.06
CA PRO A 34 -22.10 11.26 -2.46
C PRO A 34 -23.38 11.26 -1.61
N VAL A 35 -23.25 11.55 -0.31
CA VAL A 35 -24.40 11.70 0.61
C VAL A 35 -25.35 12.83 0.20
N THR A 36 -24.87 13.82 -0.56
CA THR A 36 -25.69 14.91 -1.12
C THR A 36 -26.11 14.59 -2.55
N SER A 37 -25.16 14.14 -3.39
CA SER A 37 -25.39 13.81 -4.79
C SER A 37 -24.44 12.71 -5.25
N GLY A 38 -24.89 11.47 -5.10
CA GLY A 38 -24.15 10.25 -5.41
C GLY A 38 -24.65 9.60 -6.70
N TYR A 39 -25.09 8.34 -6.58
CA TYR A 39 -25.55 7.52 -7.70
C TYR A 39 -26.77 8.14 -8.38
N LEU A 40 -26.68 8.35 -9.71
CA LEU A 40 -27.73 8.97 -10.52
C LEU A 40 -28.17 10.34 -9.97
N LYS A 41 -27.20 11.07 -9.39
CA LYS A 41 -27.39 12.38 -8.74
C LYS A 41 -28.30 12.37 -7.51
N GLN A 42 -28.60 11.20 -6.95
CA GLN A 42 -29.41 11.05 -5.73
C GLN A 42 -28.50 10.91 -4.49
N PRO A 43 -28.95 11.37 -3.30
CA PRO A 43 -28.27 11.08 -2.04
C PRO A 43 -27.96 9.59 -1.90
N THR A 44 -26.68 9.25 -1.70
CA THR A 44 -26.21 7.86 -1.67
C THR A 44 -25.24 7.66 -0.51
N VAL A 45 -25.44 6.56 0.22
CA VAL A 45 -24.51 6.09 1.26
C VAL A 45 -23.84 4.82 0.76
N VAL A 46 -22.51 4.76 0.86
CA VAL A 46 -21.74 3.54 0.58
C VAL A 46 -21.25 2.98 1.90
N ASN A 47 -21.63 1.75 2.23
CA ASN A 47 -21.13 1.06 3.42
C ASN A 47 -20.47 -0.26 3.02
N ASN A 48 -19.42 -0.62 3.76
CA ASN A 48 -18.77 -1.92 3.60
C ASN A 48 -19.73 -3.06 4.02
N VAL A 49 -19.51 -4.25 3.46
CA VAL A 49 -20.29 -5.45 3.76
C VAL A 49 -20.32 -5.73 5.27
N GLU A 50 -19.16 -5.69 5.94
CA GLU A 50 -19.07 -5.95 7.39
C GLU A 50 -19.88 -4.94 8.21
N THR A 51 -19.95 -3.68 7.75
CA THR A 51 -20.77 -2.64 8.39
C THR A 51 -22.26 -2.97 8.32
N PHE A 52 -22.75 -3.48 7.18
CA PHE A 52 -24.14 -3.93 7.07
C PHE A 52 -24.43 -5.17 7.94
N CYS A 53 -23.47 -6.10 8.03
CA CYS A 53 -23.59 -7.25 8.95
C CYS A 53 -23.68 -6.79 10.41
N ALA A 54 -22.83 -5.85 10.82
CA ALA A 54 -22.87 -5.25 12.16
C ALA A 54 -24.21 -4.54 12.41
N ALA A 55 -24.70 -3.75 11.46
CA ALA A 55 -26.00 -3.07 11.58
C ALA A 55 -27.16 -4.05 11.76
N ALA A 56 -27.16 -5.18 11.04
CA ALA A 56 -28.16 -6.23 11.20
C ALA A 56 -28.09 -6.86 12.61
N LEU A 57 -26.89 -7.15 13.12
CA LEU A 57 -26.72 -7.68 14.47
C LEU A 57 -27.15 -6.67 15.55
N ILE A 58 -26.83 -5.39 15.37
CA ILE A 58 -27.26 -4.31 16.27
C ILE A 58 -28.78 -4.18 16.28
N ALA A 59 -29.44 -4.30 15.13
CA ALA A 59 -30.91 -4.24 15.06
C ALA A 59 -31.59 -5.38 15.84
N VAL A 60 -30.97 -6.57 15.86
CA VAL A 60 -31.51 -7.75 16.56
C VAL A 60 -31.14 -7.77 18.04
N ARG A 61 -29.93 -7.35 18.41
CA ARG A 61 -29.36 -7.51 19.76
C ARG A 61 -29.30 -6.22 20.58
N GLY A 62 -29.57 -5.08 19.95
CA GLY A 62 -29.49 -3.75 20.56
C GLY A 62 -28.10 -3.14 20.55
N GLY A 63 -28.06 -1.80 20.66
CA GLY A 63 -26.81 -1.04 20.66
C GLY A 63 -25.94 -1.25 21.90
N GLU A 64 -26.54 -1.54 23.06
CA GLU A 64 -25.81 -1.84 24.30
C GLU A 64 -25.00 -3.13 24.18
N TRP A 65 -25.58 -4.17 23.56
CA TRP A 65 -24.86 -5.41 23.25
C TRP A 65 -23.60 -5.14 22.40
N TYR A 66 -23.74 -4.35 21.33
CA TYR A 66 -22.60 -4.03 20.47
C TYR A 66 -21.54 -3.19 21.20
N ARG A 67 -21.96 -2.23 22.05
CA ARG A 67 -21.08 -1.39 22.87
C ARG A 67 -20.39 -2.17 24.00
N SER A 68 -20.94 -3.30 24.43
CA SER A 68 -20.36 -4.14 25.50
C SER A 68 -19.06 -4.85 25.08
N VAL A 69 -18.75 -4.87 23.78
CA VAL A 69 -17.55 -5.46 23.21
C VAL A 69 -16.66 -4.36 22.63
N GLY A 70 -15.35 -4.57 22.67
CA GLY A 70 -14.38 -3.64 22.10
C GLY A 70 -13.83 -2.63 23.12
N THR A 71 -13.34 -1.50 22.62
CA THR A 71 -12.88 -0.39 23.46
C THR A 71 -13.97 0.69 23.61
N ALA A 72 -13.71 1.67 24.47
CA ALA A 72 -14.63 2.80 24.66
C ALA A 72 -14.89 3.62 23.37
N ARG A 73 -13.89 3.68 22.48
CA ARG A 73 -13.92 4.44 21.21
C ARG A 73 -14.15 3.55 19.97
N SER A 74 -13.70 2.30 20.02
CA SER A 74 -13.86 1.30 18.97
C SER A 74 -14.74 0.17 19.48
N ALA A 75 -16.06 0.34 19.37
CA ALA A 75 -17.04 -0.63 19.85
C ALA A 75 -17.25 -1.79 18.85
N GLY A 76 -17.58 -2.96 19.38
CA GLY A 76 -17.82 -4.19 18.64
C GLY A 76 -16.56 -5.01 18.37
N SER A 77 -16.72 -5.97 17.48
CA SER A 77 -15.65 -6.83 16.96
C SER A 77 -15.22 -6.39 15.56
N LYS A 78 -14.07 -6.91 15.13
CA LYS A 78 -13.52 -6.74 13.79
C LYS A 78 -13.12 -8.09 13.25
N ILE A 79 -13.48 -8.34 12.00
CA ILE A 79 -13.03 -9.50 11.25
C ILE A 79 -11.66 -9.19 10.62
N LEU A 80 -10.68 -10.07 10.88
CA LEU A 80 -9.34 -10.04 10.32
C LEU A 80 -9.15 -11.17 9.31
N SER A 81 -8.72 -10.81 8.11
CA SER A 81 -8.24 -11.74 7.10
C SER A 81 -6.74 -11.91 7.27
N VAL A 82 -6.35 -12.93 8.03
CA VAL A 82 -4.95 -13.24 8.36
C VAL A 82 -4.32 -14.10 7.27
N SER A 83 -3.15 -13.68 6.79
CA SER A 83 -2.40 -14.34 5.71
C SER A 83 -0.90 -14.10 5.87
N GLY A 84 -0.09 -14.68 4.97
CA GLY A 84 1.37 -14.58 5.01
C GLY A 84 1.99 -15.73 5.80
N ASP A 85 3.10 -15.44 6.47
CA ASP A 85 3.96 -16.45 7.11
C ASP A 85 3.40 -16.86 8.48
N CYS A 86 2.38 -17.73 8.45
CA CYS A 86 1.77 -18.30 9.64
C CYS A 86 1.20 -19.70 9.36
N ALA A 87 1.08 -20.52 10.41
CA ALA A 87 0.60 -21.90 10.27
C ALA A 87 -0.89 -21.99 9.92
N ARG A 88 -1.70 -21.00 10.31
CA ARG A 88 -3.16 -21.01 10.18
C ARG A 88 -3.67 -19.70 9.54
N PRO A 89 -3.44 -19.46 8.24
CA PRO A 89 -4.08 -18.35 7.54
C PRO A 89 -5.60 -18.56 7.49
N GLY A 90 -6.38 -17.48 7.59
CA GLY A 90 -7.82 -17.59 7.65
C GLY A 90 -8.54 -16.33 8.14
N ILE A 91 -9.82 -16.48 8.45
CA ILE A 91 -10.67 -15.41 8.96
C ILE A 91 -10.80 -15.55 10.48
N TYR A 92 -10.46 -14.49 11.20
CA TYR A 92 -10.51 -14.44 12.66
C TYR A 92 -11.37 -13.27 13.10
N GLU A 93 -12.23 -13.46 14.10
CA GLU A 93 -13.02 -12.38 14.69
C GLU A 93 -12.46 -12.04 16.06
N TYR A 94 -12.14 -10.77 16.27
CA TYR A 94 -11.62 -10.27 17.55
C TYR A 94 -12.40 -9.07 18.05
N PRO A 95 -12.56 -8.89 19.37
CA PRO A 95 -12.99 -7.60 19.89
C PRO A 95 -11.95 -6.53 19.52
N PHE A 96 -12.39 -5.33 19.16
CA PHE A 96 -11.47 -4.19 19.06
C PHE A 96 -10.71 -4.00 20.39
N GLY A 97 -9.45 -3.62 20.32
CA GLY A 97 -8.53 -3.55 21.46
C GLY A 97 -7.66 -4.79 21.65
N THR A 98 -7.88 -5.85 20.86
CA THR A 98 -7.00 -7.04 20.82
C THR A 98 -5.60 -6.66 20.36
N ARG A 99 -4.57 -7.21 21.03
CA ARG A 99 -3.15 -6.95 20.68
C ARG A 99 -2.76 -7.69 19.42
N VAL A 100 -1.85 -7.12 18.64
CA VAL A 100 -1.24 -7.78 17.47
C VAL A 100 -0.58 -9.10 17.87
N ALA A 101 0.14 -9.15 19.00
CA ALA A 101 0.76 -10.36 19.52
C ALA A 101 -0.22 -11.53 19.75
N GLN A 102 -1.46 -11.22 20.18
CA GLN A 102 -2.50 -12.24 20.35
C GLN A 102 -2.89 -12.84 18.99
N VAL A 103 -3.11 -11.99 17.99
CA VAL A 103 -3.43 -12.43 16.62
C VAL A 103 -2.33 -13.33 16.04
N LEU A 104 -1.06 -12.96 16.27
CA LEU A 104 0.11 -13.73 15.82
C LEU A 104 0.18 -15.10 16.51
N ALA A 105 -0.07 -15.17 17.82
CA ALA A 105 -0.10 -16.43 18.55
C ALA A 105 -1.23 -17.34 18.04
N ASP A 106 -2.42 -16.78 17.84
CA ASP A 106 -3.60 -17.51 17.42
C ASP A 106 -3.49 -18.07 16.00
N CYS A 107 -2.83 -17.36 15.08
CA CYS A 107 -2.54 -17.87 13.74
C CYS A 107 -1.28 -18.76 13.66
N GLY A 108 -0.53 -18.89 14.76
CA GLY A 108 0.68 -19.71 14.83
C GLY A 108 1.79 -19.16 13.96
N ALA A 109 2.01 -17.84 14.02
CA ALA A 109 3.17 -17.20 13.42
C ALA A 109 4.41 -17.41 14.29
N GLU A 110 5.55 -17.68 13.66
CA GLU A 110 6.85 -17.87 14.29
C GLU A 110 7.87 -16.95 13.63
N SER A 111 8.87 -16.48 14.38
CA SER A 111 9.92 -15.58 13.88
C SER A 111 9.40 -14.37 13.09
N THR A 112 8.25 -13.82 13.50
CA THR A 112 7.63 -12.67 12.83
C THR A 112 8.49 -11.42 13.00
N GLN A 113 8.99 -10.86 11.88
CA GLN A 113 9.70 -9.58 11.89
C GLN A 113 8.76 -8.39 11.65
N ALA A 114 7.70 -8.58 10.87
CA ALA A 114 6.81 -7.50 10.46
C ALA A 114 5.35 -7.95 10.29
N VAL A 115 4.44 -6.99 10.43
CA VAL A 115 3.03 -7.15 10.09
C VAL A 115 2.56 -5.94 9.28
N GLN A 116 1.96 -6.20 8.11
CA GLN A 116 1.23 -5.18 7.34
C GLN A 116 -0.24 -5.22 7.74
N VAL A 117 -0.68 -4.19 8.46
CA VAL A 117 -2.06 -4.06 8.95
C VAL A 117 -2.85 -3.16 8.00
N SER A 118 -4.11 -3.53 7.73
CA SER A 118 -5.02 -2.82 6.84
C SER A 118 -4.69 -2.87 5.34
N GLY A 119 -3.92 -3.88 4.92
CA GLY A 119 -3.53 -4.05 3.52
C GLY A 119 -2.44 -3.06 3.09
N ALA A 120 -2.17 -2.98 1.79
CA ALA A 120 -1.06 -2.20 1.23
C ALA A 120 -1.15 -0.68 1.53
N SER A 121 -2.34 -0.12 1.75
CA SER A 121 -2.52 1.31 2.08
C SER A 121 -2.37 1.61 3.57
N GLY A 122 -2.29 0.56 4.39
CA GLY A 122 -2.25 0.64 5.83
C GLY A 122 -0.86 0.92 6.38
N ILE A 123 -0.53 0.28 7.50
CA ILE A 123 0.67 0.55 8.29
C ILE A 123 1.48 -0.73 8.41
N CYS A 124 2.78 -0.65 8.14
CA CYS A 124 3.72 -1.72 8.45
C CYS A 124 4.34 -1.48 9.83
N ILE A 125 4.22 -2.48 10.71
CA ILE A 125 4.81 -2.47 12.05
C ILE A 125 5.85 -3.58 12.18
N ASP A 126 6.84 -3.38 13.05
CA ASP A 126 7.85 -4.39 13.38
C ASP A 126 7.57 -5.03 14.75
N ALA A 127 8.43 -5.98 15.15
CA ALA A 127 8.31 -6.71 16.40
C ALA A 127 8.27 -5.82 17.65
N THR A 128 8.81 -4.60 17.62
CA THR A 128 8.78 -3.67 18.76
C THR A 128 7.39 -3.08 19.01
N GLU A 129 6.50 -3.19 18.03
CA GLU A 129 5.16 -2.61 18.03
C GLU A 129 4.05 -3.68 18.17
N PHE A 130 4.36 -4.96 18.39
CA PHE A 130 3.34 -6.04 18.48
C PHE A 130 2.44 -5.97 19.73
N ASP A 131 2.77 -5.12 20.69
CA ASP A 131 1.89 -4.80 21.82
C ASP A 131 0.79 -3.79 21.50
N ARG A 132 0.86 -3.14 20.33
CA ARG A 132 -0.20 -2.25 19.85
C ARG A 132 -1.50 -2.99 19.63
N ARG A 133 -2.60 -2.26 19.72
CA ARG A 133 -3.96 -2.79 19.72
C ARG A 133 -4.67 -2.47 18.42
N ILE A 134 -5.35 -3.47 17.87
CA ILE A 134 -6.25 -3.31 16.74
C ILE A 134 -7.45 -2.47 17.18
N ALA A 135 -7.45 -1.18 16.85
CA ALA A 135 -8.47 -0.20 17.23
C ALA A 135 -8.28 1.10 16.43
N PHE A 136 -9.35 1.87 16.18
CA PHE A 136 -9.24 3.13 15.44
C PHE A 136 -8.37 4.18 16.15
N GLU A 137 -8.29 4.13 17.48
CA GLU A 137 -7.47 5.03 18.30
C GLU A 137 -6.00 4.62 18.46
N ASP A 138 -5.60 3.44 17.97
CA ASP A 138 -4.21 2.96 18.02
C ASP A 138 -3.77 2.43 16.63
N LEU A 139 -4.14 1.19 16.29
CA LEU A 139 -3.82 0.58 15.00
C LEU A 139 -5.11 0.34 14.17
N PRO A 140 -5.53 1.32 13.35
CA PRO A 140 -6.76 1.22 12.56
C PRO A 140 -6.61 0.14 11.48
N THR A 141 -7.70 -0.60 11.21
CA THR A 141 -7.67 -1.67 10.20
C THR A 141 -8.96 -1.81 9.41
N ALA A 142 -8.81 -2.04 8.10
CA ALA A 142 -9.87 -2.51 7.22
C ALA A 142 -10.13 -4.02 7.34
N GLY A 143 -9.25 -4.77 8.03
CA GLY A 143 -9.38 -6.21 8.28
C GLY A 143 -8.25 -7.06 7.68
N ALA A 144 -7.58 -6.59 6.61
CA ALA A 144 -6.43 -7.31 6.07
C ALA A 144 -5.25 -7.30 7.06
N PHE A 145 -4.64 -8.46 7.28
CA PHE A 145 -3.52 -8.65 8.21
C PHE A 145 -2.51 -9.63 7.60
N MET A 146 -1.36 -9.12 7.16
CA MET A 146 -0.31 -9.93 6.52
C MET A 146 0.89 -10.07 7.45
N VAL A 147 1.29 -11.30 7.73
CA VAL A 147 2.43 -11.66 8.56
C VAL A 147 3.66 -11.90 7.70
N PHE A 148 4.81 -11.35 8.10
CA PHE A 148 6.10 -11.59 7.44
C PHE A 148 7.12 -12.06 8.48
N ASP A 149 7.69 -13.24 8.26
CA ASP A 149 8.77 -13.79 9.08
C ASP A 149 10.14 -13.23 8.67
N GLU A 150 11.17 -13.54 9.45
CA GLU A 150 12.57 -13.14 9.22
C GLU A 150 13.17 -13.58 7.86
N THR A 151 12.53 -14.50 7.12
CA THR A 151 12.98 -14.93 5.80
C THR A 151 12.62 -13.95 4.68
N ARG A 152 11.72 -13.00 4.97
CA ARG A 152 11.23 -12.02 4.00
C ARG A 152 12.14 -10.81 3.88
N ASP A 153 12.42 -10.41 2.64
CA ASP A 153 13.03 -9.11 2.38
C ASP A 153 11.96 -8.01 2.35
N MET A 154 11.92 -7.22 3.42
CA MET A 154 10.94 -6.13 3.58
C MET A 154 11.08 -5.03 2.52
N PHE A 155 12.23 -4.92 1.83
CA PHE A 155 12.36 -4.06 0.66
C PHE A 155 11.53 -4.60 -0.52
N GLU A 156 11.60 -5.90 -0.82
CA GLU A 156 10.85 -6.49 -1.94
C GLU A 156 9.35 -6.50 -1.65
N VAL A 157 8.95 -6.67 -0.39
CA VAL A 157 7.55 -6.49 0.05
C VAL A 157 7.06 -5.08 -0.27
N ALA A 158 7.81 -4.04 0.13
CA ALA A 158 7.47 -2.66 -0.17
C ALA A 158 7.45 -2.37 -1.68
N ARG A 159 8.42 -2.92 -2.44
CA ARG A 159 8.50 -2.79 -3.89
C ARG A 159 7.29 -3.40 -4.59
N ASN A 160 6.80 -4.56 -4.15
CA ASN A 160 5.58 -5.16 -4.66
C ASN A 160 4.36 -4.24 -4.45
N PHE A 161 4.21 -3.65 -3.26
CA PHE A 161 3.13 -2.68 -3.01
C PHE A 161 3.23 -1.41 -3.87
N VAL A 162 4.44 -0.91 -4.11
CA VAL A 162 4.65 0.24 -5.00
C VAL A 162 4.24 -0.10 -6.44
N GLN A 163 4.60 -1.28 -6.94
CA GLN A 163 4.17 -1.74 -8.26
C GLN A 163 2.65 -1.85 -8.34
N PHE A 164 2.02 -2.40 -7.30
CA PHE A 164 0.56 -2.44 -7.16
C PHE A 164 -0.06 -1.04 -7.24
N PHE A 165 0.43 -0.06 -6.48
CA PHE A 165 -0.14 1.30 -6.51
C PHE A 165 0.08 2.03 -7.84
N ALA A 166 1.23 1.82 -8.49
CA ALA A 166 1.48 2.36 -9.81
C ALA A 166 0.50 1.78 -10.85
N HIS A 167 0.20 0.49 -10.77
CA HIS A 167 -0.76 -0.18 -11.65
C HIS A 167 -2.21 0.23 -11.36
N GLU A 168 -2.60 0.30 -10.08
CA GLU A 168 -3.97 0.56 -9.64
C GLU A 168 -4.34 2.05 -9.56
N SER A 169 -3.39 2.94 -9.82
CA SER A 169 -3.65 4.37 -9.95
C SER A 169 -4.67 4.63 -11.06
N CYS A 170 -5.78 5.30 -10.74
CA CYS A 170 -6.77 5.68 -11.75
C CYS A 170 -6.22 6.66 -12.80
N GLY A 171 -5.03 7.23 -12.60
CA GLY A 171 -4.37 8.13 -13.55
C GLY A 171 -5.00 9.52 -13.68
N PHE A 172 -5.91 9.93 -12.80
CA PHE A 172 -6.59 11.22 -12.91
C PHE A 172 -5.72 12.42 -12.50
N CYS A 173 -5.31 12.49 -11.22
CA CYS A 173 -4.52 13.61 -10.72
C CYS A 173 -3.03 13.41 -10.97
N THR A 174 -2.35 14.49 -11.38
CA THR A 174 -0.91 14.49 -11.70
C THR A 174 -0.02 13.91 -10.59
N PRO A 175 -0.14 14.32 -9.31
CA PRO A 175 0.76 13.81 -8.28
C PRO A 175 0.64 12.29 -8.12
N CYS A 176 -0.57 11.73 -8.10
CA CYS A 176 -0.75 10.28 -8.00
C CYS A 176 -0.34 9.55 -9.30
N ARG A 177 -0.75 10.04 -10.48
CA ARG A 177 -0.44 9.41 -11.78
C ARG A 177 1.06 9.31 -12.02
N VAL A 178 1.79 10.39 -11.75
CA VAL A 178 3.23 10.47 -12.04
C VAL A 178 4.05 10.02 -10.84
N GLY A 179 3.67 10.42 -9.62
CA GLY A 179 4.44 10.13 -8.41
C GLY A 179 4.52 8.64 -8.10
N THR A 180 3.44 7.88 -8.25
CA THR A 180 3.47 6.42 -8.01
C THR A 180 4.41 5.71 -8.99
N GLU A 181 4.43 6.10 -10.26
CA GLU A 181 5.34 5.58 -11.28
C GLU A 181 6.81 6.00 -11.02
N LEU A 182 7.05 7.22 -10.54
CA LEU A 182 8.39 7.66 -10.14
C LEU A 182 8.93 6.85 -8.96
N VAL A 183 8.12 6.64 -7.92
CA VAL A 183 8.51 5.80 -6.77
C VAL A 183 8.78 4.36 -7.23
N ARG A 184 7.97 3.81 -8.14
CA ARG A 184 8.20 2.48 -8.73
C ARG A 184 9.57 2.39 -9.41
N ARG A 185 9.90 3.36 -10.27
CA ARG A 185 11.19 3.38 -10.97
C ARG A 185 12.37 3.53 -10.03
N LEU A 186 12.24 4.35 -8.97
CA LEU A 186 13.28 4.48 -7.95
C LEU A 186 13.46 3.15 -7.21
N MET A 187 12.38 2.52 -6.75
CA MET A 187 12.47 1.20 -6.10
C MET A 187 13.05 0.13 -7.04
N ASP A 188 12.72 0.13 -8.33
CA ASP A 188 13.32 -0.79 -9.31
C ASP A 188 14.83 -0.51 -9.53
N LYS A 189 15.24 0.77 -9.52
CA LYS A 189 16.66 1.17 -9.56
C LYS A 189 17.42 0.68 -8.33
N LEU A 190 16.85 0.85 -7.13
CA LEU A 190 17.43 0.31 -5.90
C LEU A 190 17.53 -1.23 -5.99
N ALA A 191 16.50 -1.91 -6.48
CA ALA A 191 16.51 -3.37 -6.62
C ALA A 191 17.61 -3.87 -7.58
N ALA A 192 17.98 -3.08 -8.59
CA ALA A 192 19.08 -3.37 -9.50
C ALA A 192 20.48 -3.13 -8.89
N GLY A 193 20.58 -2.75 -7.61
CA GLY A 193 21.84 -2.41 -6.95
C GLY A 193 22.40 -1.06 -7.40
N LEU A 194 21.60 -0.21 -8.04
CA LEU A 194 22.01 1.09 -8.56
C LEU A 194 21.54 2.25 -7.66
N GLY A 195 21.11 1.95 -6.43
CA GLY A 195 20.60 2.96 -5.50
C GLY A 195 21.67 3.90 -4.97
N SER A 196 21.26 5.12 -4.64
CA SER A 196 22.06 6.06 -3.84
C SER A 196 21.21 6.77 -2.78
N PRO A 197 21.85 7.46 -1.80
CA PRO A 197 21.12 8.26 -0.81
C PRO A 197 20.20 9.32 -1.42
N HIS A 198 20.54 9.82 -2.63
CA HIS A 198 19.71 10.78 -3.36
C HIS A 198 18.36 10.18 -3.78
N ASP A 199 18.34 8.92 -4.21
CA ASP A 199 17.11 8.24 -4.64
C ASP A 199 16.13 8.08 -3.47
N LEU A 200 16.64 7.75 -2.27
CA LEU A 200 15.81 7.68 -1.06
C LEU A 200 15.23 9.05 -0.67
N ALA A 201 16.03 10.11 -0.75
CA ALA A 201 15.57 11.47 -0.51
C ALA A 201 14.46 11.87 -1.50
N GLN A 202 14.62 11.52 -2.79
CA GLN A 202 13.60 11.75 -3.80
C GLN A 202 12.29 11.01 -3.49
N ILE A 203 12.34 9.75 -3.03
CA ILE A 203 11.14 9.01 -2.62
C ILE A 203 10.38 9.76 -1.51
N VAL A 204 11.11 10.31 -0.51
CA VAL A 204 10.51 11.08 0.58
C VAL A 204 9.85 12.37 0.06
N ASP A 205 10.51 13.09 -0.86
CA ASP A 205 9.95 14.31 -1.45
C ASP A 205 8.69 14.02 -2.30
N ILE A 206 8.72 12.94 -3.09
CA ILE A 206 7.55 12.49 -3.85
C ILE A 206 6.39 12.10 -2.90
N ASN A 207 6.69 11.43 -1.78
CA ASN A 207 5.65 11.12 -0.78
C ASN A 207 4.98 12.40 -0.25
N ARG A 208 5.75 13.45 0.07
CA ARG A 208 5.16 14.72 0.56
C ARG A 208 4.19 15.30 -0.46
N LEU A 209 4.53 15.25 -1.75
CA LEU A 209 3.66 15.69 -2.83
C LEU A 209 2.40 14.80 -2.95
N LEU A 210 2.57 13.48 -2.88
CA LEU A 210 1.46 12.52 -2.91
C LEU A 210 0.48 12.76 -1.76
N GLN A 211 0.99 12.95 -0.54
CA GLN A 211 0.17 13.20 0.65
C GLN A 211 -0.55 14.54 0.62
N SER A 212 0.06 15.61 0.09
CA SER A 212 -0.53 16.95 0.13
C SER A 212 -1.42 17.30 -1.06
N ALA A 213 -1.14 16.74 -2.25
CA ALA A 213 -1.74 17.21 -3.50
C ALA A 213 -2.58 16.15 -4.23
N SER A 214 -2.63 14.90 -3.74
CA SER A 214 -3.47 13.87 -4.36
C SER A 214 -4.95 14.14 -4.18
N HIS A 215 -5.71 13.72 -5.19
CA HIS A 215 -7.15 13.94 -5.26
C HIS A 215 -7.97 13.00 -4.35
N CYS A 216 -7.41 11.84 -4.01
CA CYS A 216 -8.11 10.81 -3.23
C CYS A 216 -7.14 10.03 -2.33
N GLY A 217 -7.71 9.19 -1.46
CA GLY A 217 -6.99 8.37 -0.48
C GLY A 217 -5.90 7.46 -1.05
N LEU A 218 -6.04 6.99 -2.30
CA LEU A 218 -5.03 6.14 -2.93
C LEU A 218 -3.68 6.87 -3.01
N GLY A 219 -3.66 8.09 -3.55
CA GLY A 219 -2.43 8.86 -3.67
C GLY A 219 -1.84 9.22 -2.30
N HIS A 220 -2.68 9.55 -1.31
CA HIS A 220 -2.21 9.86 0.04
C HIS A 220 -1.52 8.69 0.75
N THR A 221 -1.86 7.44 0.38
CA THR A 221 -1.39 6.23 1.07
C THR A 221 -0.41 5.39 0.26
N ALA A 222 -0.25 5.68 -1.04
CA ALA A 222 0.51 4.84 -1.96
C ALA A 222 2.00 4.66 -1.60
N CYS A 223 2.59 5.59 -0.85
CA CYS A 223 3.99 5.52 -0.43
C CYS A 223 4.16 5.07 1.04
N ASN A 224 3.07 4.82 1.77
CA ASN A 224 3.13 4.39 3.17
C ASN A 224 4.00 3.15 3.37
N PRO A 225 3.87 2.07 2.55
CA PRO A 225 4.68 0.87 2.75
C PRO A 225 6.17 1.16 2.69
N VAL A 226 6.62 1.98 1.74
CA VAL A 226 8.03 2.31 1.56
C VAL A 226 8.56 3.09 2.75
N LEU A 227 7.81 4.08 3.23
CA LEU A 227 8.25 4.89 4.36
C LEU A 227 8.30 4.10 5.66
N ASP A 228 7.30 3.25 5.89
CA ASP A 228 7.26 2.42 7.09
C ASP A 228 8.40 1.39 7.10
N THR A 229 8.66 0.73 5.98
CA THR A 229 9.73 -0.26 5.89
C THR A 229 11.11 0.38 5.84
N MET A 230 11.27 1.54 5.20
CA MET A 230 12.54 2.27 5.22
C MET A 230 12.91 2.73 6.64
N LYS A 231 11.91 3.08 7.47
CA LYS A 231 12.13 3.45 8.87
C LYS A 231 12.56 2.27 9.74
N ARG A 232 11.96 1.09 9.53
CA ARG A 232 12.10 -0.08 10.43
C ARG A 232 13.12 -1.10 9.95
N PHE A 233 13.26 -1.26 8.65
CA PHE A 233 14.10 -2.25 7.98
C PHE A 233 15.17 -1.57 7.12
N ARG A 234 15.81 -0.53 7.67
CA ARG A 234 16.83 0.26 6.96
C ARG A 234 17.96 -0.57 6.33
N PRO A 235 18.49 -1.62 6.99
CA PRO A 235 19.51 -2.47 6.38
C PRO A 235 19.09 -3.10 5.04
N ALA A 236 17.79 -3.40 4.86
CA ALA A 236 17.27 -3.95 3.61
C ALA A 236 17.37 -2.95 2.43
N TYR A 237 17.38 -1.65 2.72
CA TYR A 237 17.61 -0.59 1.73
C TYR A 237 19.11 -0.29 1.55
N GLU A 238 19.88 -0.30 2.64
CA GLU A 238 21.31 0.02 2.62
C GLU A 238 22.13 -0.97 1.77
N GLN A 239 21.81 -2.26 1.82
CA GLN A 239 22.48 -3.26 0.99
C GLN A 239 22.28 -3.07 -0.53
N ARG A 240 21.34 -2.20 -0.93
CA ARG A 240 21.02 -1.85 -2.32
C ARG A 240 21.65 -0.51 -2.76
N MET A 241 22.38 0.15 -1.87
CA MET A 241 23.07 1.42 -2.13
C MET A 241 24.55 1.16 -2.44
N VAL A 242 24.85 0.88 -3.72
CA VAL A 242 26.23 0.60 -4.16
C VAL A 242 26.99 1.89 -4.50
N SER A 243 26.30 2.97 -4.84
CA SER A 243 26.91 4.27 -5.13
C SER A 243 26.70 5.27 -4.00
N LEU A 244 27.77 5.92 -3.56
CA LEU A 244 27.71 6.97 -2.53
C LEU A 244 27.07 8.27 -3.04
N ASP A 245 27.16 8.53 -4.36
CA ASP A 245 26.65 9.76 -4.98
C ASP A 245 25.44 9.46 -5.88
N TYR A 246 25.67 8.83 -7.03
CA TYR A 246 24.65 8.52 -8.02
C TYR A 246 25.11 7.39 -8.94
N ALA A 247 24.16 6.55 -9.38
CA ALA A 247 24.34 5.65 -10.51
C ALA A 247 23.19 5.83 -11.50
N PRO A 248 23.44 5.79 -12.83
CA PRO A 248 22.37 5.79 -13.83
C PRO A 248 21.42 4.60 -13.65
N ALA A 249 20.13 4.81 -13.90
CA ALA A 249 19.11 3.76 -13.77
C ALA A 249 19.06 2.80 -14.98
N PHE A 250 19.93 2.98 -15.97
CA PHE A 250 19.97 2.18 -17.19
C PHE A 250 21.43 1.88 -17.57
N ASP A 251 21.62 0.80 -18.32
CA ASP A 251 22.92 0.41 -18.85
C ASP A 251 23.40 1.44 -19.90
N LEU A 252 24.40 2.24 -19.52
CA LEU A 252 25.01 3.24 -20.39
C LEU A 252 25.65 2.61 -21.62
N ASP A 253 26.31 1.46 -21.46
CA ASP A 253 26.98 0.79 -22.57
C ASP A 253 25.96 0.12 -23.50
N GLY A 254 24.99 -0.60 -22.92
CA GLY A 254 23.88 -1.19 -23.65
C GLY A 254 23.07 -0.16 -24.44
N ALA A 255 22.95 1.08 -23.96
CA ALA A 255 22.29 2.16 -24.70
C ALA A 255 22.99 2.50 -26.04
N LEU A 256 24.28 2.22 -26.17
CA LEU A 256 25.05 2.41 -27.42
C LEU A 256 24.91 1.23 -28.40
N ALA A 257 24.33 0.09 -27.99
CA ALA A 257 24.30 -1.13 -28.79
C ALA A 257 23.72 -0.92 -30.20
N ARG A 258 22.64 -0.12 -30.32
CA ARG A 258 22.04 0.20 -31.62
C ARG A 258 22.97 1.02 -32.50
N ALA A 259 23.69 1.99 -31.94
CA ALA A 259 24.64 2.83 -32.67
C ALA A 259 25.88 2.03 -33.11
N ARG A 260 26.39 1.14 -32.26
CA ARG A 260 27.46 0.19 -32.59
C ARG A 260 27.07 -0.69 -33.78
N ALA A 261 25.88 -1.29 -33.73
CA ALA A 261 25.36 -2.12 -34.82
C ALA A 261 25.24 -1.36 -36.15
N MET A 262 24.85 -0.07 -36.12
CA MET A 262 24.72 0.75 -37.33
C MET A 262 26.06 1.18 -37.93
N THR A 263 27.06 1.44 -37.08
CA THR A 263 28.36 1.96 -37.51
C THR A 263 29.39 0.86 -37.75
N GLY A 264 29.12 -0.36 -37.28
CA GLY A 264 30.08 -1.47 -37.29
C GLY A 264 31.26 -1.25 -36.33
N ARG A 265 31.14 -0.34 -35.37
CA ARG A 265 32.19 -0.03 -34.39
C ARG A 265 32.06 -0.89 -33.15
N ASP A 266 33.19 -1.45 -32.72
CA ASP A 266 33.38 -2.22 -31.48
C ASP A 266 34.73 -1.86 -30.81
N ASP A 267 35.30 -0.70 -31.17
CA ASP A 267 36.53 -0.20 -30.58
C ASP A 267 36.27 0.34 -29.16
N PRO A 268 37.30 0.46 -28.28
CA PRO A 268 37.10 0.96 -26.91
C PRO A 268 36.39 2.31 -26.83
N GLY A 269 36.56 3.17 -27.85
CA GLY A 269 35.86 4.45 -27.95
C GLY A 269 34.36 4.36 -28.25
N ALA A 270 33.84 3.16 -28.50
CA ALA A 270 32.42 2.86 -28.71
C ALA A 270 31.74 2.23 -27.49
N HIS A 271 32.46 2.09 -26.36
CA HIS A 271 31.95 1.52 -25.11
C HIS A 271 32.10 2.47 -23.93
N PHE A 272 31.18 2.37 -22.96
CA PHE A 272 31.33 2.99 -21.64
C PHE A 272 31.95 2.01 -20.66
N GLY A 273 32.82 2.48 -19.76
CA GLY A 273 33.39 1.66 -18.68
C GLY A 273 34.59 0.79 -19.07
N VAL A 274 35.01 0.81 -20.34
CA VAL A 274 36.29 0.23 -20.78
C VAL A 274 37.37 1.30 -20.60
N SER A 275 38.20 1.17 -19.57
CA SER A 275 39.44 1.96 -19.50
C SER A 275 40.38 1.51 -20.64
N PRO A 276 41.15 2.44 -21.25
CA PRO A 276 42.14 2.10 -22.26
C PRO A 276 43.22 1.15 -21.74
#